data_AF-A0A7X9PEY0-F1
#
_entry.id   AF-A0A7X9PEY0-F1
#
_cell.length_a   1.000
_cell.length_b   1.000
_cell.length_c   1.000
_cell.angle_alpha   90.00
_cell.angle_beta   90.00
_cell.angle_gamma   90.00
#
_symmetry.space_group_name_H-M   'P 1'
#
loop_
_entity.id
_entity.type
_entity.pdbx_description
1 polymer ?
#
loop_
_entity_poly.entity_id
_entity_poly.type
_entity_poly.pdbx_seq_one_letter_code
_entity_poly.pdbx_strand_id
1 'polypeptide(L)'
;MKKYAYSLIVFVLALSTLFFVNPNRVKADAVTPTVTALPNLPDLGFAQGMWKSGTAVDSDILPPSDWLQLLGTPVTVLEKGNLCLPFREAQFDWVGSIYQQSESGWVRLKTAVGWMTDSEGSIMACTIAPSAGTYALFAFYTGTGDVVAAPLPECTESLFSSPGYTASGPFTDNYPGVSVSYDYRFTLNYDSSLEGQTVTLQIIGVSPSGNPVFFFDGASLSLTTTRQKTLLFYETSTVAISETGVNDSFTLRVSTDACYQDLLIREIVD
;
A
#
# COMPACT_ATOMS: atom_id res chain seq x y z
N MET A 1 57.26 35.13 21.99
CA MET A 1 55.85 35.07 21.53
C MET A 1 55.71 34.92 20.00
N LYS A 2 56.44 35.67 19.16
CA LYS A 2 56.31 35.57 17.67
C LYS A 2 56.58 34.17 17.07
N LYS A 3 57.47 33.36 17.67
CA LYS A 3 57.77 32.00 17.19
C LYS A 3 56.62 30.99 17.36
N TYR A 4 55.79 31.18 18.39
CA TYR A 4 54.62 30.30 18.63
C TYR A 4 53.43 30.64 17.74
N ALA A 5 53.27 31.92 17.38
CA ALA A 5 52.22 32.35 16.45
C ALA A 5 52.42 31.75 15.04
N TYR A 6 53.66 31.67 14.55
CA TYR A 6 53.95 31.08 13.25
C TYR A 6 53.70 29.56 13.23
N SER A 7 54.04 28.87 14.31
CA SER A 7 53.80 27.43 14.43
C SER A 7 52.31 27.07 14.46
N LEU A 8 51.47 27.92 15.06
CA LEU A 8 50.03 27.68 15.13
C LEU A 8 49.34 27.88 13.77
N ILE A 9 49.78 28.90 13.01
CA ILE A 9 49.25 29.14 11.65
C ILE A 9 49.58 27.99 10.71
N VAL A 10 50.81 27.47 10.75
CA VAL A 10 51.21 26.31 9.93
C VAL A 10 50.41 25.06 10.31
N PHE A 11 50.15 24.86 11.61
CA PHE A 11 49.36 23.72 12.07
C PHE A 11 47.90 23.80 11.63
N VAL A 12 47.28 24.99 11.69
CA VAL A 12 45.90 25.19 11.22
C VAL A 12 45.79 25.00 9.71
N LEU A 13 46.75 25.49 8.92
CA LEU A 13 46.79 25.27 7.48
C LEU A 13 46.95 23.78 7.13
N ALA A 14 47.86 23.07 7.82
CA ALA A 14 48.05 21.63 7.62
C ALA A 14 46.83 20.79 8.05
N LEU A 15 46.09 21.23 9.08
CA LEU A 15 44.86 20.55 9.51
C LEU A 15 43.71 20.78 8.53
N SER A 16 43.64 21.98 7.93
CA SER A 16 42.58 22.31 6.96
C SER A 16 42.68 21.51 5.67
N THR A 17 43.89 21.14 5.22
CA THR A 17 44.08 20.34 3.99
C THR A 17 43.64 18.88 4.16
N LEU A 18 43.61 18.35 5.38
CA LEU A 18 43.14 16.99 5.66
C LEU A 18 41.62 16.82 5.42
N PHE A 19 40.83 17.90 5.47
CA PHE A 19 39.38 17.85 5.22
C PHE A 19 39.01 17.84 3.72
N PHE A 20 39.95 18.07 2.80
CA PHE A 20 39.67 18.13 1.36
C PHE A 20 39.99 16.84 0.59
N VAL A 21 40.60 15.81 1.21
CA VAL A 21 41.17 14.66 0.46
C VAL A 21 40.29 13.40 0.44
N ASN A 22 39.03 13.45 0.89
CA ASN A 22 38.12 12.31 0.69
C ASN A 22 36.73 12.76 0.25
N PRO A 23 36.54 13.11 -1.04
CA PRO A 23 35.24 12.90 -1.64
C PRO A 23 35.09 11.38 -1.74
N ASN A 24 34.49 10.76 -0.73
CA ASN A 24 33.83 9.47 -0.91
C ASN A 24 32.79 9.71 -2.00
N ARG A 25 33.18 9.55 -3.26
CA ARG A 25 32.23 9.48 -4.37
C ARG A 25 31.49 8.19 -4.14
N VAL A 26 30.34 8.32 -3.46
CA VAL A 26 29.33 7.28 -3.47
C VAL A 26 29.03 7.05 -4.94
N LYS A 27 29.55 5.95 -5.49
CA LYS A 27 29.08 5.45 -6.77
C LYS A 27 27.65 5.02 -6.50
N ALA A 28 26.71 5.92 -6.80
CA ALA A 28 25.34 5.52 -7.01
C ALA A 28 25.39 4.57 -8.21
N ASP A 29 25.27 3.27 -7.95
CA ASP A 29 24.92 2.33 -9.00
C ASP A 29 23.53 2.78 -9.49
N ALA A 30 23.38 2.91 -10.80
CA ALA A 30 22.08 3.10 -11.37
C ALA A 30 21.31 1.78 -11.14
N VAL A 31 20.62 1.68 -10.01
CA VAL A 31 19.56 0.70 -9.85
C VAL A 31 18.53 1.12 -10.89
N THR A 32 18.51 0.44 -12.03
CA THR A 32 17.38 0.50 -12.94
C THR A 32 16.18 0.06 -12.11
N PRO A 33 15.24 0.96 -11.77
CA PRO A 33 14.11 0.57 -10.97
C PRO A 33 13.40 -0.53 -11.76
N THR A 34 13.37 -1.73 -11.20
CA THR A 34 12.44 -2.74 -11.67
C THR A 34 11.08 -2.24 -11.21
N VAL A 35 10.44 -1.44 -12.07
CA VAL A 35 9.05 -1.08 -11.91
C VAL A 35 8.29 -2.39 -12.11
N THR A 36 8.12 -3.14 -11.03
CA THR A 36 7.12 -4.18 -10.98
C THR A 36 5.80 -3.44 -11.11
N ALA A 37 5.29 -3.36 -12.34
CA ALA A 37 3.95 -2.90 -12.60
C ALA A 37 3.04 -3.64 -11.61
N LEU A 38 2.31 -2.89 -10.78
CA LEU A 38 1.36 -3.50 -9.86
C LEU A 38 0.47 -4.44 -10.69
N PRO A 39 0.48 -5.75 -10.41
CA PRO A 39 -0.35 -6.67 -11.15
C PRO A 39 -1.80 -6.31 -10.83
N ASN A 40 -2.54 -5.83 -11.84
CA ASN A 40 -3.97 -5.50 -11.81
C ASN A 40 -4.39 -4.06 -11.47
N LEU A 41 -3.61 -3.03 -11.79
CA LEU A 41 -4.25 -1.73 -12.04
C LEU A 41 -5.04 -1.84 -13.36
N PRO A 42 -6.36 -1.53 -13.39
CA PRO A 42 -7.08 -1.39 -14.65
C PRO A 42 -6.28 -0.42 -15.52
N ASP A 43 -6.05 -0.80 -16.77
CA ASP A 43 -5.36 0.01 -17.76
C ASP A 43 -5.94 1.43 -17.70
N LEU A 44 -5.24 2.35 -17.01
CA LEU A 44 -5.66 3.75 -16.94
C LEU A 44 -5.46 4.42 -18.30
N GLY A 45 -5.02 3.67 -19.32
CA GLY A 45 -4.78 4.15 -20.65
C GLY A 45 -3.78 5.28 -20.55
N PHE A 46 -2.49 4.95 -20.34
CA PHE A 46 -1.39 5.89 -20.56
C PHE A 46 -1.27 6.22 -22.07
N ALA A 47 -2.39 6.56 -22.71
CA ALA A 47 -2.45 7.09 -24.04
C ALA A 47 -1.71 8.43 -24.02
N GLN A 48 -0.64 8.49 -24.79
CA GLN A 48 0.12 9.71 -25.02
C GLN A 48 -0.84 10.80 -25.54
N GLY A 49 -0.96 11.92 -24.80
CA GLY A 49 -1.44 13.17 -25.40
C GLY A 49 -2.55 13.97 -24.73
N MET A 50 -3.13 13.57 -23.59
CA MET A 50 -4.26 14.32 -22.97
C MET A 50 -4.15 14.48 -21.44
N TRP A 51 -2.94 14.67 -20.91
CA TRP A 51 -2.74 14.94 -19.48
C TRP A 51 -2.63 16.44 -19.24
N LYS A 52 -3.41 16.96 -18.29
CA LYS A 52 -3.38 18.37 -17.90
C LYS A 52 -2.60 18.51 -16.59
N SER A 53 -1.64 19.43 -16.58
CA SER A 53 -1.12 19.99 -15.34
C SER A 53 -2.09 21.09 -14.92
N GLY A 54 -2.77 20.94 -13.77
CA GLY A 54 -3.68 21.98 -13.27
C GLY A 54 -2.96 23.30 -12.97
N THR A 55 -3.68 24.31 -12.51
CA THR A 55 -3.09 25.60 -12.10
C THR A 55 -2.60 25.53 -10.67
N ALA A 56 -1.33 25.82 -10.43
CA ALA A 56 -0.73 25.82 -9.09
C ALA A 56 -1.48 26.74 -8.11
N VAL A 57 -1.60 26.29 -6.86
CA VAL A 57 -2.22 27.02 -5.74
C VAL A 57 -1.18 27.17 -4.62
N ASP A 58 -1.27 28.27 -3.87
CA ASP A 58 -0.40 28.55 -2.72
C ASP A 58 -0.52 27.47 -1.62
N SER A 59 0.56 27.24 -0.89
CA SER A 59 0.89 25.94 -0.27
C SER A 59 0.55 25.80 1.22
N ASP A 60 -0.37 26.59 1.76
CA ASP A 60 -0.82 26.44 3.16
C ASP A 60 -1.81 25.27 3.34
N ILE A 61 -1.46 24.13 2.74
CA ILE A 61 -2.26 22.90 2.77
C ILE A 61 -1.70 21.96 3.83
N LEU A 62 -2.58 21.57 4.77
CA LEU A 62 -2.27 20.53 5.75
C LEU A 62 -2.57 19.14 5.16
N PRO A 63 -1.70 18.15 5.40
CA PRO A 63 -1.92 16.79 4.94
C PRO A 63 -3.10 16.13 5.66
N PRO A 64 -3.75 15.12 5.04
CA PRO A 64 -4.85 14.37 5.67
C PRO A 64 -4.44 13.63 6.93
N SER A 65 -3.15 13.35 7.10
CA SER A 65 -2.59 12.63 8.24
C SER A 65 -1.16 13.09 8.49
N ASP A 66 -0.67 12.93 9.71
CA ASP A 66 0.66 13.35 10.15
C ASP A 66 1.82 12.56 9.52
N TRP A 67 1.57 11.31 9.09
CA TRP A 67 2.52 10.47 8.37
C TRP A 67 2.60 10.76 6.86
N LEU A 68 1.67 11.58 6.32
CA LEU A 68 1.68 12.00 4.93
C LEU A 68 2.41 13.34 4.77
N GLN A 69 3.27 13.42 3.76
CA GLN A 69 3.95 14.64 3.37
C GLN A 69 3.37 15.15 2.05
N LEU A 70 3.10 16.46 1.98
CA LEU A 70 2.76 17.12 0.73
C LEU A 70 3.99 17.12 -0.18
N LEU A 71 3.87 16.50 -1.36
CA LEU A 71 4.92 16.50 -2.37
C LEU A 71 4.48 17.34 -3.57
N GLY A 72 5.26 18.39 -3.84
CA GLY A 72 4.98 19.34 -4.92
C GLY A 72 3.89 20.37 -4.58
N THR A 73 3.49 21.13 -5.58
CA THR A 73 2.51 22.21 -5.44
C THR A 73 1.11 21.67 -5.71
N PRO A 74 0.13 21.90 -4.83
CA PRO A 74 -1.28 21.62 -5.10
C PRO A 74 -1.75 22.33 -6.38
N VAL A 75 -2.67 21.72 -7.11
CA VAL A 75 -3.20 22.27 -8.36
C VAL A 75 -4.72 22.32 -8.36
N THR A 76 -5.29 23.34 -9.00
CA THR A 76 -6.72 23.41 -9.27
C THR A 76 -7.00 22.94 -10.70
N VAL A 77 -8.01 22.09 -10.84
CA VAL A 77 -8.53 21.63 -12.12
C VAL A 77 -9.95 22.17 -12.29
N LEU A 78 -10.29 22.68 -13.48
CA LEU A 78 -11.57 23.34 -13.76
C LEU A 78 -12.68 22.38 -14.21
N GLU A 79 -12.34 21.17 -14.63
CA GLU A 79 -13.27 20.19 -15.16
C GLU A 79 -12.78 18.77 -14.91
N LYS A 80 -13.66 17.79 -15.06
CA LYS A 80 -13.31 16.37 -15.00
C LYS A 80 -12.25 16.05 -16.05
N GLY A 81 -11.21 15.30 -15.67
CA GLY A 81 -10.18 14.93 -16.63
C GLY A 81 -9.00 14.17 -16.03
N ASN A 82 -8.00 13.99 -16.86
CA ASN A 82 -6.76 13.30 -16.53
C ASN A 82 -5.76 14.27 -15.89
N LEU A 83 -5.34 13.97 -14.66
CA LEU A 83 -4.40 14.77 -13.88
C LEU A 83 -3.13 13.98 -13.62
N CYS A 84 -1.97 14.55 -13.93
CA CYS A 84 -0.68 14.02 -13.51
C CYS A 84 0.12 15.09 -12.76
N LEU A 85 0.78 14.66 -11.68
CA LEU A 85 1.66 15.47 -10.86
C LEU A 85 3.07 14.85 -10.89
N PRO A 86 4.13 15.66 -11.01
CA PRO A 86 5.51 15.17 -10.89
C PRO A 86 5.71 14.42 -9.57
N PHE A 87 6.29 13.23 -9.63
CA PHE A 87 6.53 12.40 -8.46
C PHE A 87 7.90 11.72 -8.55
N ARG A 88 8.95 12.56 -8.49
CA ARG A 88 10.34 12.10 -8.61
C ARG A 88 10.73 11.16 -7.47
N GLU A 89 10.16 11.38 -6.29
CA GLU A 89 10.44 10.66 -5.06
C GLU A 89 10.04 9.18 -5.15
N ALA A 90 9.14 8.81 -6.07
CA ALA A 90 8.76 7.43 -6.33
C ALA A 90 9.96 6.50 -6.60
N GLN A 91 11.07 7.03 -7.14
CA GLN A 91 12.29 6.25 -7.38
C GLN A 91 13.10 5.95 -6.11
N PHE A 92 12.69 6.49 -4.97
CA PHE A 92 13.36 6.39 -3.67
C PHE A 92 12.42 5.84 -2.61
N ASP A 93 11.66 4.78 -2.90
CA ASP A 93 10.77 4.10 -1.93
C ASP A 93 9.70 5.03 -1.30
N TRP A 94 9.27 6.05 -2.04
CA TRP A 94 8.09 6.82 -1.68
C TRP A 94 6.85 6.26 -2.35
N VAL A 95 5.75 6.21 -1.60
CA VAL A 95 4.45 5.81 -2.11
C VAL A 95 3.52 7.01 -2.11
N GLY A 96 3.19 7.48 -3.31
CA GLY A 96 2.38 8.67 -3.55
C GLY A 96 0.93 8.35 -3.85
N SER A 97 0.04 9.23 -3.43
CA SER A 97 -1.38 9.20 -3.78
C SER A 97 -1.88 10.64 -3.96
N ILE A 98 -2.66 10.87 -5.02
CA ILE A 98 -3.32 12.13 -5.26
C ILE A 98 -4.62 12.16 -4.45
N TYR A 99 -4.87 13.28 -3.80
CA TYR A 99 -6.10 13.56 -3.08
C TYR A 99 -6.81 14.77 -3.68
N GLN A 100 -8.13 14.81 -3.58
CA GLN A 100 -8.96 15.96 -3.89
C GLN A 100 -9.41 16.64 -2.58
N GLN A 101 -9.29 17.96 -2.50
CA GLN A 101 -9.86 18.74 -1.41
C GLN A 101 -11.38 18.79 -1.57
N SER A 102 -12.10 18.35 -0.56
CA SER A 102 -13.56 18.46 -0.43
C SER A 102 -13.93 19.32 0.80
N GLU A 103 -15.22 19.54 1.00
CA GLU A 103 -15.74 20.22 2.20
C GLU A 103 -15.40 19.45 3.50
N SER A 104 -15.38 18.12 3.44
CA SER A 104 -15.07 17.24 4.57
C SER A 104 -13.58 16.91 4.71
N GLY A 105 -12.71 17.58 3.96
CA GLY A 105 -11.27 17.34 3.94
C GLY A 105 -10.79 16.62 2.68
N TRP A 106 -9.66 15.92 2.79
CA TRP A 106 -9.01 15.28 1.65
C TRP A 106 -9.63 13.92 1.31
N VAL A 107 -10.02 13.72 0.06
CA VAL A 107 -10.51 12.44 -0.48
C VAL A 107 -9.43 11.82 -1.34
N ARG A 108 -8.96 10.62 -0.97
CA ARG A 108 -7.94 9.89 -1.72
C ARG A 108 -8.49 9.43 -3.07
N LEU A 109 -7.71 9.59 -4.13
CA LEU A 109 -8.04 9.11 -5.47
C LEU A 109 -7.17 7.93 -5.87
N LYS A 110 -7.71 7.07 -6.72
CA LYS A 110 -6.96 5.98 -7.35
C LYS A 110 -5.83 6.59 -8.18
N THR A 111 -4.59 6.33 -7.75
CA THR A 111 -3.39 6.96 -8.30
C THR A 111 -2.49 5.88 -8.88
N ALA A 112 -2.11 6.02 -10.13
CA ALA A 112 -1.05 5.21 -10.72
C ALA A 112 0.26 6.02 -10.77
N VAL A 113 1.37 5.33 -10.56
CA VAL A 113 2.71 5.93 -10.65
C VAL A 113 3.44 5.26 -11.80
N GLY A 114 4.03 6.06 -12.68
CA GLY A 114 4.70 5.53 -13.85
C GLY A 114 5.56 6.57 -14.56
N TRP A 115 6.43 6.07 -15.45
CA TRP A 115 7.23 6.92 -16.33
C TRP A 115 6.35 7.43 -17.47
N MET A 116 6.21 8.75 -17.59
CA MET A 116 5.56 9.36 -18.76
C MET A 116 6.60 9.73 -19.80
N THR A 117 6.41 9.28 -21.04
CA THR A 117 7.35 9.49 -22.16
C THR A 117 7.19 10.85 -22.84
N ASP A 118 6.94 11.92 -22.09
CA ASP A 118 7.06 13.27 -22.65
C ASP A 118 8.53 13.60 -22.97
N SER A 119 8.82 14.76 -23.58
CA SER A 119 10.10 15.05 -24.23
C SER A 119 11.36 14.90 -23.36
N GLU A 120 11.21 14.83 -22.04
CA GLU A 120 12.32 14.56 -21.10
C GLU A 120 12.11 13.33 -20.22
N GLY A 121 10.92 12.74 -20.18
CA GLY A 121 10.64 11.55 -19.40
C GLY A 121 10.70 11.82 -17.89
N SER A 122 9.55 11.81 -17.21
CA SER A 122 9.53 11.96 -15.75
C SER A 122 8.60 10.93 -15.10
N ILE A 123 8.93 10.54 -13.87
CA ILE A 123 8.01 9.74 -13.06
C ILE A 123 6.90 10.64 -12.56
N MET A 124 5.67 10.24 -12.85
CA MET A 124 4.46 11.01 -12.57
C MET A 124 3.51 10.14 -11.75
N ALA A 125 2.82 10.78 -10.81
CA ALA A 125 1.62 10.24 -10.19
C ALA A 125 0.42 10.75 -10.98
N CYS A 126 -0.45 9.86 -11.44
CA CYS A 126 -1.56 10.18 -12.33
C CYS A 126 -2.88 9.62 -11.80
N THR A 127 -3.97 10.36 -12.01
CA THR A 127 -5.32 9.98 -11.61
C THR A 127 -6.37 10.59 -12.56
N ILE A 128 -7.62 10.18 -12.41
CA ILE A 128 -8.77 10.81 -13.06
C ILE A 128 -9.41 11.75 -12.04
N ALA A 129 -9.27 13.05 -12.24
CA ALA A 129 -9.97 14.09 -11.49
C ALA A 129 -11.48 13.99 -11.79
N PRO A 130 -12.33 13.62 -10.82
CA PRO A 130 -13.76 13.36 -11.10
C PRO A 130 -14.56 14.64 -11.33
N SER A 131 -14.09 15.79 -10.83
CA SER A 131 -14.78 17.08 -10.90
C SER A 131 -13.79 18.26 -10.82
N ALA A 132 -14.29 19.48 -10.94
CA ALA A 132 -13.48 20.66 -10.66
C ALA A 132 -13.09 20.69 -9.16
N GLY A 133 -11.88 21.15 -8.85
CA GLY A 133 -11.42 21.25 -7.46
C GLY A 133 -9.91 21.37 -7.31
N THR A 134 -9.45 21.42 -6.06
CA THR A 134 -8.02 21.44 -5.71
C THR A 134 -7.55 20.01 -5.44
N TYR A 135 -6.38 19.68 -5.98
CA TYR A 135 -5.77 18.36 -5.90
C TYR A 135 -4.33 18.50 -5.43
N ALA A 136 -3.89 17.55 -4.62
CA ALA A 136 -2.52 17.54 -4.10
C ALA A 136 -1.97 16.12 -4.10
N LEU A 137 -0.67 15.99 -4.36
CA LEU A 137 0.05 14.74 -4.21
C LEU A 137 0.58 14.66 -2.78
N PHE A 138 0.15 13.63 -2.06
CA PHE A 138 0.71 13.29 -0.76
C PHE A 138 1.45 11.98 -0.87
N ALA A 139 2.54 11.84 -0.12
CA ALA A 139 3.29 10.60 -0.08
C ALA A 139 3.86 10.34 1.31
N PHE A 140 4.30 9.11 1.51
CA PHE A 140 5.04 8.68 2.67
C PHE A 140 6.19 7.78 2.22
N TYR A 141 7.22 7.70 3.04
CA TYR A 141 8.43 6.93 2.77
C TYR A 141 8.32 5.55 3.40
N THR A 142 8.52 4.48 2.62
CA THR A 142 8.46 3.09 3.13
C THR A 142 9.83 2.55 3.54
N GLY A 143 10.94 3.18 3.10
CA GLY A 143 12.28 2.90 3.58
C GLY A 143 12.96 1.63 3.08
N THR A 144 12.21 0.64 2.60
CA THR A 144 12.77 -0.66 2.21
C THR A 144 11.91 -1.39 1.18
N GLY A 145 11.96 -1.03 -0.11
CA GLY A 145 11.67 -1.89 -1.29
C GLY A 145 10.31 -2.63 -1.43
N ASP A 146 9.53 -2.75 -0.38
CA ASP A 146 8.19 -3.29 -0.37
C ASP A 146 7.27 -2.09 -0.55
N VAL A 147 6.69 -1.99 -1.75
CA VAL A 147 5.67 -1.01 -2.08
C VAL A 147 4.43 -1.35 -1.25
N VAL A 148 4.42 -0.91 0.00
CA VAL A 148 3.21 -0.92 0.81
C VAL A 148 2.35 0.20 0.24
N ALA A 149 1.33 -0.13 -0.56
CA ALA A 149 0.33 0.84 -0.99
C ALA A 149 -0.12 1.67 0.22
N ALA A 150 -0.33 2.98 0.04
CA ALA A 150 -0.72 3.83 1.18
C ALA A 150 -1.87 3.16 1.93
N PRO A 151 -1.80 3.06 3.27
CA PRO A 151 -2.79 2.35 4.05
C PRO A 151 -4.16 2.90 3.64
N LEU A 152 -5.04 2.01 3.17
CA LEU A 152 -6.42 2.35 2.90
C LEU A 152 -7.01 2.96 4.19
N PRO A 153 -7.95 3.92 4.13
CA PRO A 153 -8.65 4.34 5.33
C PRO A 153 -9.53 3.19 5.86
N GLU A 154 -9.85 3.18 7.15
CA GLU A 154 -10.89 2.29 7.67
C GLU A 154 -12.24 2.63 7.03
N CYS A 155 -13.06 1.62 6.76
CA CYS A 155 -14.40 1.84 6.21
C CYS A 155 -15.26 2.61 7.23
N THR A 156 -15.91 3.68 6.78
CA THR A 156 -16.81 4.49 7.63
C THR A 156 -18.07 3.74 8.04
N GLU A 157 -18.46 2.74 7.26
CA GLU A 157 -19.56 1.84 7.52
C GLU A 157 -19.05 0.40 7.58
N SER A 158 -19.71 -0.44 8.39
CA SER A 158 -19.39 -1.86 8.47
C SER A 158 -19.94 -2.58 7.24
N LEU A 159 -19.10 -2.74 6.22
CA LEU A 159 -19.47 -3.39 4.96
C LEU A 159 -19.43 -4.92 5.05
N PHE A 160 -18.73 -5.44 6.06
CA PHE A 160 -18.54 -6.87 6.26
C PHE A 160 -18.93 -7.29 7.67
N SER A 161 -19.42 -8.51 7.80
CA SER A 161 -19.62 -9.16 9.09
C SER A 161 -19.38 -10.66 8.97
N SER A 162 -19.04 -11.30 10.09
CA SER A 162 -18.97 -12.75 10.16
C SER A 162 -19.58 -13.21 11.48
N PRO A 163 -20.38 -14.29 11.50
CA PRO A 163 -20.87 -14.85 12.75
C PRO A 163 -19.76 -15.50 13.60
N GLY A 164 -18.57 -15.73 13.02
CA GLY A 164 -17.48 -16.50 13.61
C GLY A 164 -17.14 -17.72 12.74
N TYR A 165 -16.28 -18.61 13.24
CA TYR A 165 -15.95 -19.87 12.57
C TYR A 165 -16.43 -21.09 13.35
N THR A 166 -16.72 -22.17 12.64
CA THR A 166 -16.87 -23.51 13.22
C THR A 166 -15.61 -24.33 12.94
N ALA A 167 -15.02 -24.93 13.96
CA ALA A 167 -13.91 -25.87 13.80
C ALA A 167 -14.46 -27.25 13.42
N SER A 168 -14.11 -27.75 12.24
CA SER A 168 -14.32 -29.16 11.91
C SER A 168 -13.10 -29.96 12.36
N GLY A 169 -13.35 -31.05 13.11
CA GLY A 169 -12.36 -31.85 13.84
C GLY A 169 -11.21 -32.39 13.00
N PRO A 170 -10.22 -33.05 13.65
CA PRO A 170 -8.96 -33.35 13.01
C PRO A 170 -9.14 -34.32 11.84
N PHE A 171 -8.54 -33.99 10.70
CA PHE A 171 -8.21 -35.01 9.72
C PHE A 171 -7.09 -35.88 10.32
N THR A 172 -7.47 -36.91 11.06
CA THR A 172 -6.54 -37.98 11.43
C THR A 172 -6.33 -38.85 10.21
N ASP A 173 -5.28 -38.56 9.44
CA ASP A 173 -4.57 -39.65 8.81
C ASP A 173 -4.06 -40.51 9.98
N ASN A 174 -4.55 -41.75 10.09
CA ASN A 174 -4.33 -42.67 11.21
C ASN A 174 -2.86 -43.11 11.41
N TYR A 175 -1.90 -42.31 11.00
CA TYR A 175 -0.47 -42.57 11.10
C TYR A 175 0.08 -42.04 12.43
N PRO A 176 0.68 -42.92 13.27
CA PRO A 176 1.36 -42.48 14.48
C PRO A 176 2.51 -41.53 14.13
N GLY A 177 2.47 -40.32 14.68
CA GLY A 177 3.49 -39.27 14.49
C GLY A 177 3.08 -38.09 13.60
N VAL A 178 1.83 -38.02 13.13
CA VAL A 178 1.33 -36.91 12.29
C VAL A 178 0.65 -35.85 13.16
N SER A 179 0.97 -34.58 12.90
CA SER A 179 0.30 -33.42 13.51
C SER A 179 -1.17 -33.38 13.13
N VAL A 180 -2.06 -33.17 14.11
CA VAL A 180 -3.48 -32.93 13.86
C VAL A 180 -3.68 -31.56 13.21
N SER A 181 -4.30 -31.53 12.03
CA SER A 181 -4.72 -30.30 11.34
C SER A 181 -6.20 -30.05 11.56
N TYR A 182 -6.57 -28.79 11.80
CA TYR A 182 -7.96 -28.36 11.93
C TYR A 182 -8.35 -27.50 10.73
N ASP A 183 -9.55 -27.73 10.22
CA ASP A 183 -10.17 -26.88 9.21
C ASP A 183 -11.17 -25.95 9.89
N TYR A 184 -10.86 -24.66 9.86
CA TYR A 184 -11.71 -23.58 10.35
C TYR A 184 -12.53 -23.02 9.18
N ARG A 185 -13.85 -23.11 9.27
CA ARG A 185 -14.75 -22.59 8.22
C ARG A 185 -15.54 -21.42 8.77
N PHE A 186 -15.54 -20.30 8.04
CA PHE A 186 -16.41 -19.17 8.34
C PHE A 186 -17.08 -18.65 7.09
N THR A 187 -18.25 -18.05 7.30
CA THR A 187 -18.97 -17.32 6.26
C THR A 187 -18.70 -15.84 6.44
N LEU A 188 -18.34 -15.18 5.34
CA LEU A 188 -18.24 -13.72 5.29
C LEU A 188 -19.53 -13.19 4.68
N ASN A 189 -20.29 -12.45 5.48
CA ASN A 189 -21.43 -11.69 4.99
C ASN A 189 -20.94 -10.32 4.54
N TYR A 190 -21.46 -9.84 3.41
CA TYR A 190 -21.09 -8.56 2.83
C TYR A 190 -22.34 -7.78 2.41
N ASP A 191 -22.21 -6.46 2.35
CA ASP A 191 -23.26 -5.59 1.84
C ASP A 191 -23.40 -5.71 0.31
N SER A 192 -24.63 -5.79 -0.20
CA SER A 192 -24.92 -5.91 -1.63
C SER A 192 -24.31 -4.80 -2.51
N SER A 193 -23.97 -3.64 -1.95
CA SER A 193 -23.22 -2.57 -2.63
C SER A 193 -21.82 -2.99 -3.09
N LEU A 194 -21.30 -4.11 -2.59
CA LEU A 194 -20.01 -4.68 -2.97
C LEU A 194 -20.09 -5.70 -4.11
N GLU A 195 -21.30 -6.01 -4.61
CA GLU A 195 -21.45 -6.91 -5.75
C GLU A 195 -20.67 -6.41 -6.98
N GLY A 196 -19.88 -7.30 -7.57
CA GLY A 196 -19.01 -6.99 -8.70
C GLY A 196 -17.74 -6.20 -8.37
N GLN A 197 -17.50 -5.90 -7.09
CA GLN A 197 -16.24 -5.33 -6.64
C GLN A 197 -15.21 -6.41 -6.36
N THR A 198 -13.94 -6.04 -6.56
CA THR A 198 -12.79 -6.83 -6.17
C THR A 198 -12.48 -6.57 -4.70
N VAL A 199 -12.42 -7.63 -3.90
CA VAL A 199 -12.11 -7.54 -2.47
C VAL A 199 -10.92 -8.41 -2.14
N THR A 200 -10.05 -7.88 -1.29
CA THR A 200 -8.84 -8.54 -0.82
C THR A 200 -9.01 -8.94 0.63
N LEU A 201 -8.87 -10.24 0.89
CA LEU A 201 -8.82 -10.80 2.23
C LEU A 201 -7.37 -10.98 2.63
N GLN A 202 -7.01 -10.53 3.84
CA GLN A 202 -5.68 -10.66 4.40
C GLN A 202 -5.77 -11.02 5.88
N ILE A 203 -5.05 -12.05 6.31
CA ILE A 203 -4.95 -12.36 7.75
C ILE A 203 -3.87 -11.47 8.36
N ILE A 204 -4.24 -10.72 9.40
CA ILE A 204 -3.34 -9.85 10.14
C ILE A 204 -2.88 -10.55 11.41
N GLY A 205 -1.57 -10.72 11.52
CA GLY A 205 -0.92 -11.40 12.65
C GLY A 205 -0.20 -12.69 12.23
N VAL A 206 0.45 -13.33 13.19
CA VAL A 206 1.07 -14.64 13.00
C VAL A 206 0.04 -15.73 13.29
N SER A 207 -0.19 -16.64 12.34
CA SER A 207 -0.62 -17.98 12.74
C SER A 207 0.46 -18.50 13.70
N PRO A 208 0.15 -18.89 14.95
CA PRO A 208 1.11 -19.43 15.91
C PRO A 208 1.84 -20.65 15.36
N SER A 209 1.27 -21.27 14.34
CA SER A 209 1.74 -22.52 13.77
C SER A 209 2.75 -22.34 12.64
N GLY A 210 2.88 -21.14 12.06
CA GLY A 210 3.71 -20.91 10.86
C GLY A 210 3.23 -21.64 9.61
N ASN A 211 2.06 -22.30 9.66
CA ASN A 211 1.52 -23.08 8.55
C ASN A 211 0.90 -22.20 7.46
N PRO A 212 0.80 -22.72 6.24
CA PRO A 212 0.11 -22.06 5.15
C PRO A 212 -1.39 -21.95 5.44
N VAL A 213 -1.92 -20.75 5.21
CA VAL A 213 -3.35 -20.46 5.19
C VAL A 213 -3.86 -20.80 3.79
N PHE A 214 -4.96 -21.52 3.72
CA PHE A 214 -5.65 -21.79 2.45
C PHE A 214 -6.95 -21.01 2.40
N PHE A 215 -7.47 -20.77 1.19
CA PHE A 215 -8.74 -20.10 0.97
C PHE A 215 -9.57 -20.88 -0.03
N PHE A 216 -10.80 -21.24 0.34
CA PHE A 216 -11.73 -21.97 -0.52
C PHE A 216 -12.79 -21.01 -1.06
N ASP A 217 -13.32 -21.29 -2.25
CA ASP A 217 -14.49 -20.60 -2.82
C ASP A 217 -15.50 -21.68 -3.23
N GLY A 218 -16.79 -21.46 -2.98
CA GLY A 218 -17.85 -22.47 -2.82
C GLY A 218 -18.00 -23.56 -3.89
N ALA A 219 -17.34 -23.44 -5.04
CA ALA A 219 -17.29 -24.46 -6.10
C ALA A 219 -15.89 -24.79 -6.64
N SER A 220 -14.82 -24.06 -6.24
CA SER A 220 -13.47 -24.30 -6.75
C SER A 220 -12.40 -24.24 -5.65
N LEU A 221 -11.71 -25.36 -5.50
CA LEU A 221 -10.66 -25.58 -4.52
C LEU A 221 -9.36 -24.96 -5.04
N SER A 222 -9.14 -23.67 -4.83
CA SER A 222 -7.85 -23.03 -5.11
C SER A 222 -7.03 -22.93 -3.81
N LEU A 223 -6.25 -23.96 -3.52
CA LEU A 223 -5.28 -23.93 -2.43
C LEU A 223 -4.10 -23.04 -2.84
N THR A 224 -4.00 -21.85 -2.25
CA THR A 224 -2.87 -20.95 -2.45
C THR A 224 -2.15 -20.76 -1.12
N THR A 225 -0.83 -20.90 -1.12
CA THR A 225 0.08 -20.73 0.03
C THR A 225 0.28 -19.27 0.43
N THR A 226 -0.73 -18.41 0.25
CA THR A 226 -0.63 -16.96 0.42
C THR A 226 -1.52 -16.49 1.56
N ARG A 227 -1.03 -15.55 2.38
CA ARG A 227 -1.81 -14.90 3.47
C ARG A 227 -2.84 -13.89 2.98
N GLN A 228 -2.97 -13.77 1.66
CA GLN A 228 -3.84 -12.82 0.99
C GLN A 228 -4.51 -13.52 -0.18
N LYS A 229 -5.80 -13.22 -0.40
CA LYS A 229 -6.54 -13.64 -1.58
C LYS A 229 -7.47 -12.54 -2.06
N THR A 230 -7.54 -12.38 -3.37
CA THR A 230 -8.45 -11.46 -4.02
C THR A 230 -9.62 -12.25 -4.60
N LEU A 231 -10.84 -11.82 -4.27
CA LEU A 231 -12.09 -12.44 -4.68
C LEU A 231 -12.96 -11.41 -5.42
N LEU A 232 -13.80 -11.91 -6.32
CA LEU A 232 -14.88 -11.14 -6.94
C LEU A 232 -16.20 -11.59 -6.29
N PHE A 233 -16.93 -10.67 -5.67
CA PHE A 233 -18.20 -11.01 -5.04
C PHE A 233 -19.33 -11.08 -6.07
N TYR A 234 -19.69 -12.30 -6.46
CA TYR A 234 -20.89 -12.58 -7.27
C TYR A 234 -21.80 -13.66 -6.64
N GLU A 235 -21.35 -14.38 -5.61
CA GLU A 235 -22.09 -15.42 -4.88
C GLU A 235 -21.62 -15.51 -3.42
N THR A 236 -22.35 -16.22 -2.55
CA THR A 236 -21.93 -16.45 -1.16
C THR A 236 -20.58 -17.16 -1.09
N SER A 237 -19.50 -16.45 -0.76
CA SER A 237 -18.18 -17.04 -0.60
C SER A 237 -18.01 -17.64 0.79
N THR A 238 -17.85 -18.96 0.86
CA THR A 238 -17.41 -19.63 2.09
C THR A 238 -15.90 -19.63 2.13
N VAL A 239 -15.32 -18.93 3.10
CA VAL A 239 -13.87 -18.92 3.29
C VAL A 239 -13.53 -19.97 4.36
N ALA A 240 -12.73 -20.95 3.99
CA ALA A 240 -12.17 -21.88 4.95
C ALA A 240 -10.67 -21.65 5.06
N ILE A 241 -10.14 -21.74 6.27
CA ILE A 241 -8.73 -21.61 6.63
C ILE A 241 -8.34 -22.92 7.32
N SER A 242 -7.31 -23.60 6.82
CA SER A 242 -6.71 -24.73 7.54
C SER A 242 -5.51 -24.21 8.32
N GLU A 243 -5.49 -24.43 9.64
CA GLU A 243 -4.34 -24.13 10.48
C GLU A 243 -4.03 -25.30 11.41
N THR A 244 -2.74 -25.50 11.68
CA THR A 244 -2.23 -26.56 12.54
C THR A 244 -1.96 -25.99 13.94
N GLY A 245 -2.99 -25.83 14.76
CA GLY A 245 -2.88 -25.27 16.12
C GLY A 245 -4.17 -24.62 16.58
N VAL A 246 -4.36 -24.52 17.91
CA VAL A 246 -5.56 -23.90 18.50
C VAL A 246 -5.31 -22.41 18.67
N ASN A 247 -6.05 -21.59 17.94
CA ASN A 247 -6.14 -20.15 18.14
C ASN A 247 -7.55 -19.81 18.58
N ASP A 248 -7.71 -19.08 19.68
CA ASP A 248 -9.04 -18.66 20.15
C ASP A 248 -9.68 -17.59 19.23
N SER A 249 -8.87 -16.92 18.40
CA SER A 249 -9.32 -15.93 17.42
C SER A 249 -8.23 -15.54 16.43
N PHE A 250 -8.61 -14.98 15.28
CA PHE A 250 -7.71 -14.32 14.34
C PHE A 250 -8.34 -13.04 13.76
N THR A 251 -7.51 -12.10 13.31
CA THR A 251 -7.99 -10.88 12.65
C THR A 251 -7.91 -11.02 11.14
N LEU A 252 -9.04 -10.88 10.48
CA LEU A 252 -9.17 -10.84 9.03
C LEU A 252 -9.35 -9.39 8.58
N ARG A 253 -8.36 -8.83 7.88
CA ARG A 253 -8.53 -7.59 7.14
C ARG A 253 -9.21 -7.86 5.82
N VAL A 254 -10.30 -7.15 5.58
CA VAL A 254 -11.03 -7.15 4.33
C VAL A 254 -10.87 -5.77 3.71
N SER A 255 -10.26 -5.70 2.53
CA SER A 255 -9.94 -4.44 1.85
C SER A 255 -10.61 -4.37 0.50
N THR A 256 -11.26 -3.26 0.20
CA THR A 256 -11.71 -2.89 -1.15
C THR A 256 -10.70 -1.94 -1.79
N ASP A 257 -11.00 -1.42 -2.98
CA ASP A 257 -10.22 -0.33 -3.59
C ASP A 257 -10.32 1.00 -2.79
N ALA A 258 -11.30 1.14 -1.90
CA ALA A 258 -11.63 2.39 -1.23
C ALA A 258 -11.28 2.43 0.28
N CYS A 259 -11.46 1.31 0.99
CA CYS A 259 -11.27 1.24 2.43
C CYS A 259 -10.92 -0.18 2.90
N TYR A 260 -10.57 -0.34 4.18
CA TYR A 260 -10.42 -1.64 4.82
C TYR A 260 -11.28 -1.76 6.08
N GLN A 261 -11.62 -2.99 6.45
CA GLN A 261 -12.28 -3.33 7.70
C GLN A 261 -11.58 -4.53 8.33
N ASP A 262 -11.22 -4.42 9.60
CA ASP A 262 -10.64 -5.51 10.36
C ASP A 262 -11.75 -6.25 11.12
N LEU A 263 -11.89 -7.54 10.84
CA LEU A 263 -12.87 -8.43 11.46
C LEU A 263 -12.15 -9.37 12.41
N LEU A 264 -12.52 -9.33 13.69
CA LEU A 264 -12.06 -10.31 14.65
C LEU A 264 -12.93 -11.56 14.55
N ILE A 265 -12.39 -12.64 13.99
CA ILE A 265 -13.08 -13.91 13.86
C ILE A 265 -12.78 -14.76 15.09
N ARG A 266 -13.83 -15.23 15.76
CA ARG A 266 -13.77 -16.08 16.96
C ARG A 266 -14.43 -17.42 16.69
N GLU A 267 -14.06 -18.42 17.46
CA GLU A 267 -14.76 -19.71 17.46
C GLU A 267 -16.20 -19.53 17.92
N ILE A 268 -17.12 -20.13 17.17
CA ILE A 268 -18.49 -20.36 17.59
C ILE A 268 -18.46 -21.69 18.34
N VAL A 269 -18.48 -21.62 19.67
CA VAL A 269 -18.64 -22.80 20.52
C VAL A 269 -20.14 -23.13 20.54
N ASP A 270 -20.53 -24.18 19.81
CA ASP A 270 -21.86 -24.78 19.93
C ASP A 270 -22.01 -25.58 21.23
#